data_AF-A0A1H3PYM2-F1
#
_entry.id   AF-A0A1H3PYM2-F1
#
_cell.length_a   1.000
_cell.length_b   1.000
_cell.length_c   1.000
_cell.angle_alpha   90.00
_cell.angle_beta   90.00
_cell.angle_gamma   90.00
#
_symmetry.space_group_name_H-M   'P 1'
#
loop_
_entity.id
_entity.type
_entity.pdbx_description
1 polymer ?
#
loop_
_entity_poly.entity_id
_entity_poly.type
_entity_poly.pdbx_seq_one_letter_code
_entity_poly.pdbx_strand_id
1 'polypeptide(L)'
;MKYGSTVLMIMFILCGTILSGCNSEKQQVDTKIEKEKEEKEKEKKVTKEDQFEEVPVQASITANDPMEIDLKHKIDPGTVTPESVYVMDEENAKVDSKLKIDGTKLIIESKDKEKKQGTYTVFVTSKVRKADGSEIGKPLKVVFNVKESQKQNTTEQTEKKNESEPQGNVQKEVVQVKDFTSYNGKWTDSDDYCGNGIFVILQFSEKNVARVHLGAQMHGQKSRDCANARPDGAKGGAIVTFDNNGVGTFTFTNLRSNVLQEGTIQLAGNKVLLTTKILAPGENGSETYFGDNVTTNLKYHRDK
;
A
#
# COMPACT_ATOMS: atom_id res chain seq x y z
N MET A 1 -81.07 18.08 -43.58
CA MET A 1 -80.23 17.95 -44.80
C MET A 1 -79.39 16.69 -44.62
N LYS A 2 -79.86 15.56 -45.17
CA LYS A 2 -79.39 14.92 -46.42
C LYS A 2 -78.06 14.15 -46.29
N TYR A 3 -78.23 12.85 -46.01
CA TYR A 3 -77.61 11.63 -46.58
C TYR A 3 -76.10 11.46 -46.85
N GLY A 4 -75.64 10.26 -46.46
CA GLY A 4 -74.55 9.45 -47.06
C GLY A 4 -73.66 8.84 -45.98
N SER A 5 -73.87 7.66 -45.39
CA SER A 5 -74.28 6.32 -45.85
C SER A 5 -73.32 5.63 -46.83
N THR A 6 -72.79 4.49 -46.36
CA THR A 6 -72.45 3.25 -47.10
C THR A 6 -71.27 3.25 -48.07
N VAL A 7 -70.16 2.62 -47.65
CA VAL A 7 -69.48 1.48 -48.32
C VAL A 7 -68.70 0.72 -47.23
N LEU A 8 -69.26 -0.35 -46.66
CA LEU A 8 -69.18 -1.76 -47.11
C LEU A 8 -67.95 -2.49 -46.53
N MET A 9 -68.19 -3.07 -45.35
CA MET A 9 -67.59 -4.30 -44.85
C MET A 9 -67.77 -5.43 -45.87
N ILE A 10 -66.87 -6.42 -45.84
CA ILE A 10 -66.90 -7.74 -46.54
C ILE A 10 -65.96 -7.81 -47.76
N MET A 11 -64.76 -8.37 -47.56
CA MET A 11 -64.22 -9.39 -48.47
C MET A 11 -62.96 -10.09 -47.87
N PHE A 12 -63.13 -11.38 -47.58
CA PHE A 12 -62.15 -12.47 -47.68
C PHE A 12 -61.06 -12.66 -46.61
N ILE A 13 -61.46 -13.50 -45.65
CA ILE A 13 -60.71 -14.67 -45.19
C ILE A 13 -60.19 -15.48 -46.41
N LEU A 14 -59.01 -16.12 -46.24
CA LEU A 14 -58.42 -17.23 -47.02
C LEU A 14 -57.64 -16.90 -48.31
N CYS A 15 -56.32 -16.79 -48.15
CA CYS A 15 -55.29 -17.51 -48.92
C CYS A 15 -54.03 -17.48 -48.03
N GLY A 16 -53.50 -18.58 -47.51
CA GLY A 16 -53.21 -19.79 -48.25
C GLY A 16 -51.70 -19.85 -48.51
N THR A 17 -50.97 -20.28 -47.47
CA THR A 17 -49.84 -21.23 -47.52
C THR A 17 -48.72 -21.10 -48.56
N ILE A 18 -47.50 -21.00 -47.98
CA ILE A 18 -46.26 -21.73 -48.31
C ILE A 18 -45.49 -21.25 -49.55
N LEU A 19 -44.24 -20.80 -49.31
CA LEU A 19 -42.97 -21.22 -49.96
C LEU A 19 -41.87 -20.29 -49.40
N SER A 20 -41.08 -20.74 -48.41
CA SER A 20 -39.79 -21.43 -48.59
C SER A 20 -38.60 -20.50 -48.76
N GLY A 21 -37.64 -20.58 -47.85
CA GLY A 21 -36.24 -20.24 -48.15
C GLY A 21 -35.43 -19.65 -47.00
N CYS A 22 -34.70 -20.51 -46.28
CA CYS A 22 -33.45 -20.26 -45.53
C CYS A 22 -33.45 -19.17 -44.42
N ASN A 23 -32.90 -19.35 -43.22
CA ASN A 23 -31.70 -20.08 -42.89
C ASN A 23 -31.68 -20.32 -41.37
N SER A 24 -31.53 -21.58 -40.98
CA SER A 24 -31.29 -22.05 -39.61
C SER A 24 -29.85 -21.78 -39.21
N GLU A 25 -29.57 -20.77 -38.38
CA GLU A 25 -28.33 -20.61 -37.58
C GLU A 25 -28.33 -19.23 -36.90
N LYS A 26 -29.03 -19.06 -35.77
CA LYS A 26 -28.81 -17.89 -34.88
C LYS A 26 -29.50 -17.94 -33.51
N GLN A 27 -29.73 -19.13 -32.95
CA GLN A 27 -30.40 -19.27 -31.64
C GLN A 27 -29.61 -20.12 -30.62
N GLN A 28 -28.29 -20.20 -30.76
CA GLN A 28 -27.43 -20.88 -29.78
C GLN A 28 -26.22 -20.05 -29.31
N VAL A 29 -26.09 -18.79 -29.74
CA VAL A 29 -24.95 -17.93 -29.35
C VAL A 29 -25.31 -16.94 -28.23
N ASP A 30 -26.57 -16.49 -28.14
CA ASP A 30 -26.92 -15.42 -27.20
C ASP A 30 -27.17 -15.91 -25.76
N THR A 31 -27.60 -17.17 -25.56
CA THR A 31 -27.82 -17.71 -24.20
C THR A 31 -26.53 -18.16 -23.50
N LYS A 32 -25.43 -18.36 -24.25
CA LYS A 32 -24.13 -18.74 -23.67
C LYS A 32 -23.34 -17.51 -23.20
N ILE A 33 -23.49 -16.37 -23.89
CA ILE A 33 -22.84 -15.11 -23.52
C ILE A 33 -23.49 -14.50 -22.26
N GLU A 34 -24.80 -14.70 -22.06
CA GLU A 34 -25.50 -14.16 -20.88
C GLU A 34 -25.23 -14.95 -19.60
N LYS A 35 -25.05 -16.28 -19.68
CA LYS A 35 -24.59 -17.11 -18.55
C LYS A 35 -23.11 -16.93 -18.22
N GLU A 36 -22.23 -16.73 -19.20
CA GLU A 36 -20.83 -16.37 -18.93
C GLU A 36 -20.68 -14.94 -18.40
N LYS A 37 -21.59 -14.02 -18.74
CA LYS A 37 -21.64 -12.69 -18.11
C LYS A 37 -22.14 -12.74 -16.68
N GLU A 38 -23.15 -13.55 -16.35
CA GLU A 38 -23.59 -13.74 -14.96
C GLU A 38 -22.57 -14.50 -14.09
N GLU A 39 -21.81 -15.44 -14.63
CA GLU A 39 -20.69 -16.07 -13.89
C GLU A 39 -19.50 -15.11 -13.73
N LYS A 40 -19.16 -14.30 -14.75
CA LYS A 40 -18.13 -13.25 -14.62
C LYS A 40 -18.56 -12.08 -13.73
N GLU A 41 -19.85 -11.73 -13.64
CA GLU A 41 -20.34 -10.75 -12.66
C GLU A 41 -20.44 -11.32 -11.24
N LYS A 42 -20.59 -12.64 -11.09
CA LYS A 42 -20.50 -13.31 -9.78
C LYS A 42 -19.06 -13.48 -9.28
N GLU A 43 -18.07 -13.62 -10.17
CA GLU A 43 -16.64 -13.51 -9.79
C GLU A 43 -16.17 -12.07 -9.56
N LYS A 44 -16.89 -11.07 -10.07
CA LYS A 44 -16.60 -9.64 -9.86
C LYS A 44 -17.37 -9.01 -8.70
N LYS A 45 -17.84 -9.83 -7.76
CA LYS A 45 -18.30 -9.39 -6.45
C LYS A 45 -17.17 -9.60 -5.43
N VAL A 46 -16.07 -8.87 -5.64
CA VAL A 46 -15.10 -8.62 -4.57
C VAL A 46 -15.87 -7.92 -3.46
N THR A 47 -15.99 -8.65 -2.37
CA THR A 47 -16.66 -8.30 -1.12
C THR A 47 -16.31 -6.87 -0.73
N LYS A 48 -17.35 -6.06 -0.54
CA LYS A 48 -17.23 -4.79 0.18
C LYS A 48 -16.62 -5.09 1.56
N GLU A 49 -15.46 -4.50 1.79
CA GLU A 49 -14.93 -4.09 3.09
C GLU A 49 -14.70 -5.19 4.15
N ASP A 50 -13.68 -6.00 3.93
CA ASP A 50 -12.75 -6.24 5.04
C ASP A 50 -12.04 -4.88 5.27
N GLN A 51 -12.49 -4.11 6.25
CA GLN A 51 -11.75 -2.94 6.71
C GLN A 51 -10.49 -3.43 7.42
N PHE A 52 -9.44 -3.66 6.63
CA PHE A 52 -8.13 -4.03 7.16
C PHE A 52 -7.63 -2.89 8.04
N GLU A 53 -7.27 -3.23 9.28
CA GLU A 53 -6.47 -2.33 10.10
C GLU A 53 -5.09 -2.28 9.45
N GLU A 54 -4.75 -1.12 8.87
CA GLU A 54 -3.42 -0.89 8.30
C GLU A 54 -2.42 -0.86 9.46
N VAL A 55 -1.66 -1.95 9.59
CA VAL A 55 -0.55 -2.01 10.52
C VAL A 55 0.66 -1.46 9.77
N PRO A 56 1.37 -0.47 10.33
CA PRO A 56 2.40 0.28 9.61
C PRO A 56 3.49 -0.62 9.04
N VAL A 57 4.04 -0.15 7.92
CA VAL A 57 5.16 -0.72 7.15
C VAL A 57 6.18 -1.36 8.08
N GLN A 58 6.33 -2.68 8.00
CA GLN A 58 7.35 -3.41 8.76
C GLN A 58 8.57 -3.60 7.88
N ALA A 59 9.70 -3.12 8.41
CA ALA A 59 11.09 -3.42 8.07
C ALA A 59 11.49 -3.39 6.57
N SER A 60 12.55 -2.64 6.26
CA SER A 60 13.35 -2.97 5.09
C SER A 60 13.98 -4.35 5.34
N ILE A 61 13.60 -5.34 4.54
CA ILE A 61 14.13 -6.70 4.60
C ILE A 61 15.00 -6.96 3.37
N THR A 62 15.92 -7.90 3.44
CA THR A 62 16.65 -8.35 2.25
C THR A 62 15.87 -9.42 1.49
N ALA A 63 16.30 -9.75 0.28
CA ALA A 63 15.66 -10.78 -0.57
C ALA A 63 15.54 -12.15 0.13
N ASN A 64 16.41 -12.43 1.10
CA ASN A 64 16.53 -13.71 1.80
C ASN A 64 15.86 -13.74 3.17
N ASP A 65 15.60 -12.57 3.78
CA ASP A 65 15.00 -12.51 5.11
C ASP A 65 13.53 -12.91 5.05
N PRO A 66 12.99 -13.74 5.97
CA PRO A 66 11.56 -13.98 6.03
C PRO A 66 10.80 -12.70 6.40
N MET A 67 9.56 -12.56 5.92
CA MET A 67 8.65 -11.53 6.44
C MET A 67 8.10 -12.04 7.78
N GLU A 68 8.31 -11.30 8.85
CA GLU A 68 7.81 -11.65 10.19
C GLU A 68 6.76 -10.63 10.64
N ILE A 69 5.59 -11.10 11.07
CA ILE A 69 4.52 -10.26 11.63
C ILE A 69 4.19 -10.77 13.04
N ASP A 70 4.28 -9.91 14.06
CA ASP A 70 3.81 -10.26 15.41
C ASP A 70 2.30 -9.99 15.54
N LEU A 71 1.53 -11.05 15.71
CA LEU A 71 0.08 -11.02 15.82
C LEU A 71 -0.40 -10.75 17.26
N LYS A 72 0.51 -10.53 18.21
CA LYS A 72 0.26 -10.22 19.64
C LYS A 72 -0.49 -11.30 20.42
N HIS A 73 -0.90 -12.37 19.75
CA HIS A 73 -1.70 -13.46 20.29
C HIS A 73 -1.17 -14.80 19.79
N LYS A 74 -1.34 -15.85 20.59
CA LYS A 74 -1.08 -17.22 20.12
C LYS A 74 -2.14 -17.59 19.08
N ILE A 75 -1.68 -18.11 17.95
CA ILE A 75 -2.52 -18.42 16.79
C ILE A 75 -2.72 -19.92 16.67
N ASP A 76 -3.92 -20.34 16.23
CA ASP A 76 -4.16 -21.71 15.80
C ASP A 76 -3.50 -21.92 14.41
N PRO A 77 -2.42 -22.74 14.32
CA PRO A 77 -1.72 -22.95 13.06
C PRO A 77 -2.61 -23.57 11.96
N GLY A 78 -3.66 -24.31 12.33
CA GLY A 78 -4.59 -24.91 11.38
C GLY A 78 -5.41 -23.89 10.59
N THR A 79 -5.51 -22.66 11.10
CA THR A 79 -6.23 -21.57 10.44
C THR A 79 -5.37 -20.73 9.51
N VAL A 80 -4.05 -20.98 9.47
CA VAL A 80 -3.08 -20.23 8.66
C VAL A 80 -2.86 -20.95 7.34
N THR A 81 -3.70 -20.62 6.38
CA THR A 81 -3.74 -21.16 5.01
C THR A 81 -3.54 -20.05 3.96
N PRO A 82 -3.24 -20.40 2.69
CA PRO A 82 -3.14 -19.42 1.59
C PRO A 82 -4.42 -18.60 1.32
N GLU A 83 -5.57 -19.05 1.82
CA GLU A 83 -6.81 -18.27 1.76
C GLU A 83 -6.96 -17.28 2.91
N SER A 84 -6.32 -17.57 4.05
CA SER A 84 -6.40 -16.77 5.27
C SER A 84 -5.29 -15.73 5.35
N VAL A 85 -4.12 -16.04 4.75
CA VAL A 85 -2.93 -15.23 4.70
C VAL A 85 -2.34 -15.33 3.30
N TYR A 86 -2.15 -14.19 2.63
CA TYR A 86 -1.57 -14.14 1.30
C TYR A 86 -0.69 -12.91 1.11
N VAL A 87 0.24 -13.03 0.17
CA VAL A 87 1.20 -11.98 -0.17
C VAL A 87 0.96 -11.51 -1.60
N MET A 88 0.98 -10.20 -1.80
CA MET A 88 0.98 -9.55 -3.11
C MET A 88 2.29 -8.79 -3.31
N ASP A 89 2.84 -8.81 -4.51
CA ASP A 89 3.94 -7.93 -4.89
C ASP A 89 3.43 -6.54 -5.35
N GLU A 90 4.35 -5.70 -5.82
CA GLU A 90 4.06 -4.34 -6.30
C GLU A 90 3.17 -4.30 -7.55
N GLU A 91 3.15 -5.38 -8.34
CA GLU A 91 2.29 -5.54 -9.51
C GLU A 91 0.91 -6.10 -9.13
N ASN A 92 0.65 -6.30 -7.83
CA ASN A 92 -0.53 -6.97 -7.27
C ASN A 92 -0.65 -8.45 -7.68
N ALA A 93 0.45 -9.09 -8.09
CA ALA A 93 0.48 -10.51 -8.34
C ALA A 93 0.64 -11.28 -7.01
N LYS A 94 -0.06 -12.41 -6.88
CA LYS A 94 0.06 -13.27 -5.70
C LYS A 94 1.41 -13.97 -5.71
N VAL A 95 2.13 -13.86 -4.60
CA VAL A 95 3.44 -14.48 -4.40
C VAL A 95 3.27 -15.81 -3.69
N ASP A 96 3.75 -16.90 -4.31
CA ASP A 96 3.71 -18.20 -3.67
C ASP A 96 4.64 -18.23 -2.45
N SER A 97 4.06 -18.55 -1.30
CA SER A 97 4.68 -18.35 0.00
C SER A 97 4.43 -19.55 0.91
N LYS A 98 5.42 -19.87 1.73
CA LYS A 98 5.32 -20.81 2.83
C LYS A 98 5.00 -20.04 4.11
N LEU A 99 3.95 -20.46 4.79
CA LEU A 99 3.46 -19.85 6.02
C LEU A 99 3.83 -20.74 7.21
N LYS A 100 4.32 -20.11 8.29
CA LYS A 100 4.59 -20.80 9.56
C LYS A 100 4.15 -19.90 10.73
N ILE A 101 3.74 -20.55 11.82
CA ILE A 101 3.51 -19.88 13.10
C ILE A 101 4.60 -20.29 14.08
N ASP A 102 5.22 -19.31 14.71
CA ASP A 102 6.18 -19.47 15.81
C ASP A 102 5.73 -18.60 16.99
N GLY A 103 5.06 -19.21 17.97
CA GLY A 103 4.48 -18.50 19.10
C GLY A 103 3.37 -17.52 18.68
N THR A 104 3.65 -16.22 18.77
CA THR A 104 2.76 -15.14 18.31
C THR A 104 3.12 -14.60 16.93
N LYS A 105 4.22 -15.08 16.34
CA LYS A 105 4.72 -14.60 15.06
C LYS A 105 4.21 -15.42 13.90
N LEU A 106 3.78 -14.73 12.86
CA LEU A 106 3.58 -15.26 11.52
C LEU A 106 4.86 -15.05 10.72
N ILE A 107 5.44 -16.14 10.24
CA ILE A 107 6.63 -16.16 9.40
C ILE A 107 6.20 -16.51 7.98
N ILE A 108 6.51 -15.63 7.03
CA ILE A 108 6.23 -15.82 5.60
C ILE A 108 7.55 -15.89 4.83
N GLU A 109 7.79 -17.04 4.21
CA GLU A 109 8.94 -17.32 3.36
C GLU A 109 8.47 -17.39 1.92
N SER A 110 9.12 -16.68 0.98
CA SER A 110 8.86 -16.90 -0.45
C SER A 110 9.33 -18.30 -0.82
N LYS A 111 8.59 -18.99 -1.70
CA LYS A 111 9.08 -20.27 -2.25
C LYS A 111 10.15 -20.08 -3.32
N ASP A 112 10.19 -18.91 -3.93
CA ASP A 112 11.27 -18.55 -4.84
C ASP A 112 12.54 -18.30 -4.01
N LYS A 113 13.69 -18.71 -4.55
CA LYS A 113 14.98 -18.63 -3.84
C LYS A 113 15.33 -17.20 -3.41
N GLU A 114 14.88 -16.20 -4.15
CA GLU A 114 15.14 -14.79 -3.86
C GLU A 114 13.88 -13.98 -4.18
N LYS A 115 13.43 -13.17 -3.21
CA LYS A 115 12.42 -12.14 -3.47
C LYS A 115 13.02 -11.06 -4.35
N LYS A 116 12.26 -10.60 -5.34
CA LYS A 116 12.65 -9.43 -6.13
C LYS A 116 12.70 -8.21 -5.20
N GLN A 117 13.56 -7.26 -5.53
CA GLN A 117 13.49 -5.94 -4.91
C GLN A 117 12.11 -5.33 -5.22
N GLY A 118 11.50 -4.69 -4.24
CA GLY A 118 10.18 -4.06 -4.41
C GLY A 118 9.33 -4.08 -3.15
N THR A 119 8.08 -3.68 -3.32
CA THR A 119 7.10 -3.64 -2.23
C THR A 119 6.27 -4.92 -2.21
N TYR A 120 6.10 -5.50 -1.02
CA TYR A 120 5.26 -6.67 -0.80
C TYR A 120 4.21 -6.36 0.25
N THR A 121 2.95 -6.71 -0.01
CA THR A 121 1.85 -6.53 0.93
C THR A 121 1.34 -7.89 1.40
N VAL A 122 1.39 -8.11 2.71
CA VAL A 122 0.82 -9.29 3.37
C VAL A 122 -0.55 -8.94 3.91
N PHE A 123 -1.53 -9.75 3.54
CA PHE A 123 -2.90 -9.66 4.04
C PHE A 123 -3.16 -10.81 5.00
N VAL A 124 -3.63 -10.50 6.19
CA VAL A 124 -4.09 -11.46 7.21
C VAL A 124 -5.58 -11.24 7.39
N THR A 125 -6.41 -12.19 6.97
CA THR A 125 -7.87 -12.06 6.99
C THR A 125 -8.46 -12.42 8.35
N SER A 126 -9.75 -12.14 8.54
CA SER A 126 -10.55 -12.56 9.71
C SER A 126 -10.70 -14.09 9.85
N LYS A 127 -10.25 -14.88 8.86
CA LYS A 127 -10.24 -16.35 8.93
C LYS A 127 -9.16 -16.89 9.88
N VAL A 128 -8.11 -16.13 10.16
CA VAL A 128 -7.08 -16.54 11.13
C VAL A 128 -7.67 -16.46 12.54
N ARG A 129 -7.48 -17.53 13.33
CA ARG A 129 -8.03 -17.64 14.70
C ARG A 129 -6.91 -17.72 15.73
N LYS A 130 -7.21 -17.24 16.94
CA LYS A 130 -6.38 -17.47 18.10
C LYS A 130 -6.41 -18.96 18.48
N ALA A 131 -5.43 -19.40 19.27
CA ALA A 131 -5.32 -20.78 19.73
C ALA A 131 -6.52 -21.25 20.59
N ASP A 132 -7.29 -20.31 21.15
CA ASP A 132 -8.54 -20.59 21.88
C ASP A 132 -9.78 -20.66 20.97
N GLY A 133 -9.61 -20.53 19.65
CA GLY A 133 -10.68 -20.54 18.65
C GLY A 133 -11.36 -19.19 18.41
N SER A 134 -11.05 -18.16 19.22
CA SER A 134 -11.60 -16.81 19.02
C SER A 134 -10.94 -16.06 17.87
N GLU A 135 -11.54 -14.95 17.44
CA GLU A 135 -11.00 -14.12 16.36
C GLU A 135 -9.76 -13.35 16.81
N ILE A 136 -8.81 -13.18 15.89
CA ILE A 136 -7.62 -12.34 16.13
C ILE A 136 -7.95 -10.84 16.24
N GLY A 137 -9.15 -10.45 15.79
CA GLY A 137 -9.60 -9.07 15.72
C GLY A 137 -9.87 -8.67 14.28
N LYS A 138 -9.55 -7.42 13.93
CA LYS A 138 -9.69 -6.93 12.56
C LYS A 138 -8.68 -7.61 11.62
N PRO A 139 -9.02 -7.81 10.35
CA PRO A 139 -8.05 -8.20 9.32
C PRO A 139 -6.86 -7.21 9.31
N LEU A 140 -5.65 -7.70 9.05
CA LEU A 140 -4.43 -6.90 9.02
C LEU A 140 -3.88 -6.79 7.61
N LYS A 141 -3.35 -5.61 7.28
CA LYS A 141 -2.57 -5.37 6.07
C LYS A 141 -1.20 -4.85 6.48
N VAL A 142 -0.14 -5.55 6.08
CA VAL A 142 1.25 -5.23 6.44
C VAL A 142 2.07 -5.08 5.18
N VAL A 143 2.85 -4.01 5.08
CA VAL A 143 3.68 -3.72 3.91
C VAL A 143 5.16 -3.94 4.27
N PHE A 144 5.89 -4.63 3.40
CA PHE A 144 7.32 -4.90 3.48
C PHE A 144 8.03 -4.31 2.27
N ASN A 145 9.21 -3.73 2.49
CA ASN A 145 10.07 -3.24 1.43
C ASN A 145 11.30 -4.14 1.32
N VAL A 146 11.41 -4.89 0.24
CA VAL A 146 12.56 -5.77 -0.02
C VAL A 146 13.66 -4.96 -0.71
N LYS A 147 14.84 -4.88 -0.10
CA LYS A 147 16.04 -4.25 -0.67
C LYS A 147 16.96 -5.31 -1.28
N GLU A 148 17.74 -4.90 -2.27
CA GLU A 148 18.78 -5.74 -2.86
C GLU A 148 19.80 -6.14 -1.78
N SER A 149 20.04 -7.45 -1.64
CA SER A 149 21.14 -7.94 -0.82
C SER A 149 22.44 -7.47 -1.48
N GLN A 150 23.18 -6.56 -0.84
CA GLN A 150 24.56 -6.31 -1.25
C GLN A 150 25.32 -7.62 -1.08
N LYS A 151 25.58 -8.32 -2.19
CA LYS A 151 26.60 -9.38 -2.22
C LYS A 151 27.89 -8.72 -1.77
N GLN A 152 28.30 -8.99 -0.52
CA GLN A 152 29.70 -8.85 -0.17
C GLN A 152 30.46 -9.72 -1.16
N ASN A 153 31.12 -9.07 -2.12
CA ASN A 153 32.20 -9.68 -2.88
C ASN A 153 33.32 -9.95 -1.88
N THR A 154 33.22 -11.04 -1.14
CA THR A 154 34.36 -11.65 -0.51
C THR A 154 35.21 -12.18 -1.65
N THR A 155 36.27 -11.46 -1.98
CA THR A 155 37.33 -11.98 -2.82
C THR A 155 37.85 -13.25 -2.17
N GLU A 156 37.54 -14.40 -2.76
CA GLU A 156 38.18 -15.67 -2.45
C GLU A 156 39.68 -15.52 -2.68
N GLN A 157 40.43 -15.28 -1.61
CA GLN A 157 41.80 -15.76 -1.55
C GLN A 157 41.73 -17.22 -1.15
N THR A 158 42.00 -18.07 -2.13
CA THR A 158 42.25 -19.49 -1.95
C THR A 158 43.45 -19.70 -1.03
N GLU A 159 43.24 -20.21 0.18
CA GLU A 159 44.22 -21.06 0.84
C GLU A 159 43.52 -22.28 1.48
N LYS A 160 44.16 -23.42 1.26
CA LYS A 160 43.66 -24.76 1.55
C LYS A 160 43.66 -25.08 3.05
N LYS A 161 42.56 -25.73 3.45
CA LYS A 161 42.48 -26.97 4.26
C LYS A 161 42.99 -26.91 5.71
N ASN A 162 42.06 -26.97 6.67
CA ASN A 162 41.90 -28.18 7.48
C ASN A 162 40.59 -28.21 8.28
N GLU A 163 40.10 -29.43 8.38
CA GLU A 163 38.95 -30.01 9.06
C GLU A 163 38.92 -29.76 10.57
N SER A 164 37.78 -29.31 11.10
CA SER A 164 37.09 -29.86 12.30
C SER A 164 35.94 -28.94 12.75
N GLU A 165 34.74 -29.54 12.86
CA GLU A 165 33.61 -29.06 13.67
C GLU A 165 34.00 -29.01 15.17
N PRO A 166 33.40 -28.13 16.02
CA PRO A 166 31.98 -28.28 16.39
C PRO A 166 31.16 -27.00 16.62
N GLN A 167 29.84 -27.21 16.56
CA GLN A 167 28.72 -26.43 17.10
C GLN A 167 29.08 -25.18 17.94
N GLY A 168 28.92 -24.00 17.35
CA GLY A 168 28.94 -22.70 18.01
C GLY A 168 27.54 -22.08 18.02
N ASN A 169 27.01 -21.90 19.23
CA ASN A 169 25.76 -21.23 19.55
C ASN A 169 25.70 -19.83 18.91
N VAL A 170 24.84 -19.65 17.89
CA VAL A 170 24.60 -18.35 17.26
C VAL A 170 23.78 -17.49 18.22
N GLN A 171 24.47 -16.71 19.05
CA GLN A 171 23.83 -15.58 19.72
C GLN A 171 23.40 -14.59 18.62
N LYS A 172 22.10 -14.53 18.35
CA LYS A 172 21.49 -13.42 17.60
C LYS A 172 21.91 -12.12 18.27
N GLU A 173 22.79 -11.38 17.62
CA GLU A 173 23.18 -10.04 18.03
C GLU A 173 21.90 -9.19 18.03
N VAL A 174 21.46 -8.79 19.23
CA VAL A 174 20.28 -7.94 19.40
C VAL A 174 20.66 -6.58 18.83
N VAL A 175 20.27 -6.31 17.58
CA VAL A 175 20.48 -5.03 16.93
C VAL A 175 19.89 -3.94 17.83
N GLN A 176 20.74 -3.13 18.43
CA GLN A 176 20.30 -2.00 19.23
C GLN A 176 19.61 -0.99 18.32
N VAL A 177 18.34 -0.73 18.59
CA VAL A 177 17.54 0.28 17.90
C VAL A 177 17.89 1.65 18.49
N LYS A 178 18.33 2.57 17.64
CA LYS A 178 18.66 3.94 18.04
C LYS A 178 17.40 4.71 18.47
N ASP A 179 17.56 5.53 19.50
CA ASP A 179 16.49 6.38 20.03
C ASP A 179 16.53 7.77 19.37
N PHE A 180 15.47 8.10 18.64
CA PHE A 180 15.26 9.33 17.90
C PHE A 180 14.15 10.20 18.49
N THR A 181 13.63 9.87 19.68
CA THR A 181 12.56 10.64 20.35
C THR A 181 12.93 12.10 20.59
N SER A 182 14.22 12.44 20.62
CA SER A 182 14.75 13.81 20.65
C SER A 182 14.36 14.68 19.44
N TYR A 183 13.92 14.08 18.33
CA TYR A 183 13.47 14.77 17.12
C TYR A 183 11.97 15.14 17.14
N ASN A 184 11.27 14.87 18.24
CA ASN A 184 9.90 15.35 18.45
C ASN A 184 9.80 16.87 18.25
N GLY A 185 8.93 17.29 17.33
CA GLY A 185 8.70 18.71 17.06
C GLY A 185 8.39 19.02 15.61
N LYS A 186 8.42 20.32 15.29
CA LYS A 186 8.11 20.88 13.99
C LYS A 186 9.38 21.36 13.29
N TRP A 187 9.47 21.07 12.01
CA TRP A 187 10.60 21.35 11.14
C TRP A 187 10.09 22.06 9.90
N THR A 188 10.73 23.15 9.47
CA THR A 188 10.29 23.91 8.28
C THR A 188 11.47 24.56 7.57
N ASP A 189 11.32 24.82 6.26
CA ASP A 189 12.23 25.65 5.48
C ASP A 189 11.89 27.15 5.56
N SER A 190 10.78 27.50 6.20
CA SER A 190 10.35 28.88 6.40
C SER A 190 11.10 29.56 7.53
N ASP A 191 11.52 30.80 7.29
CA ASP A 191 12.00 31.72 8.32
C ASP A 191 10.92 32.77 8.70
N ASP A 192 9.72 32.70 8.11
CA ASP A 192 8.68 33.71 8.34
C ASP A 192 7.71 33.37 9.48
N TYR A 193 7.09 34.41 10.03
CA TYR A 193 6.12 34.29 11.14
C TYR A 193 4.84 33.54 10.72
N CYS A 194 4.52 33.58 9.43
CA CYS A 194 3.29 32.99 8.90
C CYS A 194 3.43 31.50 8.58
N GLY A 195 4.64 30.95 8.64
CA GLY A 195 4.98 29.57 8.32
C GLY A 195 4.92 29.23 6.83
N ASN A 196 5.20 30.18 5.93
CA ASN A 196 5.22 29.91 4.47
C ASN A 196 6.34 28.97 4.10
N GLY A 197 6.00 27.79 3.60
CA GLY A 197 6.97 26.80 3.15
C GLY A 197 6.52 25.39 3.45
N ILE A 198 7.47 24.47 3.29
CA ILE A 198 7.32 23.06 3.61
C ILE A 198 7.56 22.88 5.11
N PHE A 199 6.72 22.07 5.74
CA PHE A 199 6.91 21.67 7.13
C PHE A 199 6.63 20.19 7.35
N VAL A 200 7.40 19.64 8.29
CA VAL A 200 7.27 18.27 8.81
C VAL A 200 7.11 18.35 10.31
N ILE A 201 6.09 17.70 10.86
CA ILE A 201 5.92 17.51 12.28
C ILE A 201 6.19 16.03 12.58
N LEU A 202 7.13 15.78 13.49
CA LEU A 202 7.49 14.44 13.96
C LEU A 202 6.97 14.23 15.37
N GLN A 203 6.26 13.12 15.58
CA GLN A 203 5.75 12.68 16.88
C GLN A 203 6.08 11.20 17.08
N PHE A 204 7.21 10.93 17.72
CA PHE A 204 7.69 9.60 18.06
C PHE A 204 6.80 8.94 19.12
N SER A 205 6.23 7.78 18.78
CA SER A 205 5.52 6.90 19.69
C SER A 205 6.44 5.86 20.33
N GLU A 206 7.55 5.54 19.66
CA GLU A 206 8.59 4.62 20.13
C GLU A 206 9.98 5.18 19.78
N LYS A 207 11.06 4.48 20.18
CA LYS A 207 12.45 4.90 19.96
C LYS A 207 12.73 5.31 18.52
N ASN A 208 12.20 4.60 17.53
CA ASN A 208 12.44 4.88 16.12
C ASN A 208 11.16 4.93 15.28
N VAL A 209 9.97 5.04 15.88
CA VAL A 209 8.69 5.10 15.17
C VAL A 209 8.03 6.45 15.43
N ALA A 210 7.72 7.20 14.38
CA ALA A 210 7.04 8.49 14.48
C ALA A 210 5.82 8.61 13.58
N ARG A 211 4.82 9.34 14.07
CA ARG A 211 3.79 9.94 13.23
C ARG A 211 4.36 11.21 12.58
N VAL A 212 4.21 11.29 11.26
CA VAL A 212 4.73 12.34 10.39
C VAL A 212 3.56 13.12 9.82
N HIS A 213 3.44 14.39 10.17
CA HIS A 213 2.53 15.31 9.47
C HIS A 213 3.31 16.17 8.50
N LEU A 214 2.99 16.04 7.22
CA LEU A 214 3.61 16.77 6.14
C LEU A 214 2.63 17.80 5.57
N GLY A 215 3.10 19.02 5.36
CA GLY A 215 2.35 20.04 4.64
C GLY A 215 3.25 21.07 3.97
N ALA A 216 2.66 21.79 3.01
CA ALA A 216 3.20 23.02 2.45
C ALA A 216 2.16 24.12 2.63
N GLN A 217 2.59 25.31 3.05
CA GLN A 217 1.75 26.49 3.23
C GLN A 217 2.27 27.63 2.35
N MET A 218 1.36 28.31 1.65
CA MET A 218 1.65 29.46 0.81
C MET A 218 0.61 30.55 1.06
N HIS A 219 1.05 31.71 1.56
CA HIS A 219 0.25 32.91 1.78
C HIS A 219 0.39 33.86 0.60
N GLY A 220 -0.69 34.53 0.22
CA GLY A 220 -0.65 35.63 -0.73
C GLY A 220 0.06 36.86 -0.13
N GLN A 221 0.70 37.68 -0.97
CA GLN A 221 1.51 38.85 -0.56
C GLN A 221 0.76 39.97 0.23
N LYS A 222 -0.52 39.81 0.58
CA LYS A 222 -1.35 40.85 1.19
C LYS A 222 -2.36 40.33 2.22
N SER A 223 -1.93 40.00 3.44
CA SER A 223 -2.70 40.32 4.65
C SER A 223 -1.84 40.16 5.91
N ARG A 224 -2.04 41.05 6.89
CA ARG A 224 -1.47 40.98 8.25
C ARG A 224 -2.08 39.85 9.09
N ASP A 225 -3.14 39.23 8.59
CA ASP A 225 -3.83 38.12 9.22
C ASP A 225 -3.49 36.86 8.43
N CYS A 226 -2.90 35.86 9.08
CA CYS A 226 -2.50 34.55 8.51
C CYS A 226 -3.72 33.70 8.09
N ALA A 227 -4.68 34.28 7.36
CA ALA A 227 -5.88 33.62 6.88
C ALA A 227 -5.52 32.73 5.66
N ASN A 228 -5.64 31.43 5.86
CA ASN A 228 -4.95 30.37 5.12
C ASN A 228 -5.48 30.08 3.70
N ALA A 229 -4.57 29.66 2.82
CA ALA A 229 -4.77 28.46 2.00
C ALA A 229 -3.74 27.41 2.46
N ARG A 230 -4.15 26.16 2.66
CA ARG A 230 -3.22 25.02 2.79
C ARG A 230 -3.18 24.35 1.43
N PRO A 231 -2.22 24.65 0.55
CA PRO A 231 -2.31 24.11 -0.80
C PRO A 231 -2.03 22.62 -0.81
N ASP A 232 -0.98 22.11 -0.13
CA ASP A 232 -0.55 20.72 -0.31
C ASP A 232 -0.17 20.04 1.01
N GLY A 233 -0.34 18.72 1.11
CA GLY A 233 0.06 17.95 2.29
C GLY A 233 -0.40 16.50 2.28
N ALA A 234 -0.01 15.76 3.31
CA ALA A 234 -0.43 14.37 3.53
C ALA A 234 -1.70 14.33 4.40
N LYS A 235 -2.72 13.55 4.00
CA LYS A 235 -3.92 13.32 4.81
C LYS A 235 -3.58 12.43 6.01
N GLY A 236 -3.98 12.83 7.22
CA GLY A 236 -4.02 11.94 8.40
C GLY A 236 -2.70 11.66 9.13
N GLY A 237 -1.57 12.09 8.59
CA GLY A 237 -0.24 11.85 9.16
C GLY A 237 0.21 10.39 8.98
N ALA A 238 1.36 10.18 8.35
CA ALA A 238 1.91 8.84 8.07
C ALA A 238 2.68 8.30 9.28
N ILE A 239 2.61 7.00 9.55
CA ILE A 239 3.49 6.37 10.55
C ILE A 239 4.76 5.89 9.85
N VAL A 240 5.92 6.29 10.37
CA VAL A 240 7.24 6.07 9.77
C VAL A 240 8.17 5.44 10.79
N THR A 241 8.81 4.34 10.39
CA THR A 241 9.87 3.69 11.16
C THR A 241 11.22 4.09 10.58
N PHE A 242 12.09 4.62 11.43
CA PHE A 242 13.44 5.05 11.08
C PHE A 242 14.44 3.91 11.27
N ASP A 243 15.36 3.76 10.32
CA ASP A 243 16.52 2.88 10.47
C ASP A 243 17.56 3.47 11.44
N ASN A 244 18.62 2.72 11.73
CA ASN A 244 19.69 3.16 12.64
C ASN A 244 20.50 4.36 12.11
N ASN A 245 20.39 4.68 10.82
CA ASN A 245 20.96 5.88 10.21
C ASN A 245 20.01 7.08 10.30
N GLY A 246 18.82 6.91 10.87
CA GLY A 246 17.81 7.95 11.01
C GLY A 246 17.07 8.22 9.70
N VAL A 247 16.96 7.24 8.81
CA VAL A 247 16.24 7.37 7.54
C VAL A 247 14.91 6.61 7.62
N GLY A 248 13.82 7.25 7.23
CA GLY A 248 12.49 6.65 7.13
C GLY A 248 11.77 7.08 5.87
N THR A 249 11.02 6.18 5.25
CA THR A 249 10.27 6.45 4.01
C THR A 249 8.77 6.22 4.22
N PHE A 250 7.95 6.97 3.50
CA PHE A 250 6.49 6.85 3.52
C PHE A 250 5.89 7.34 2.20
N THR A 251 4.69 6.87 1.90
CA THR A 251 3.91 7.36 0.76
C THR A 251 2.78 8.26 1.24
N PHE A 252 2.43 9.25 0.43
CA PHE A 252 1.28 10.10 0.67
C PHE A 252 0.68 10.58 -0.65
N THR A 253 -0.64 10.74 -0.67
CA THR A 253 -1.33 11.42 -1.75
C THR A 253 -1.46 12.90 -1.39
N ASN A 254 -0.99 13.77 -2.28
CA ASN A 254 -1.11 15.20 -2.12
C ASN A 254 -2.59 15.61 -2.10
N LEU A 255 -2.99 16.32 -1.05
CA LEU A 255 -4.39 16.69 -0.82
C LEU A 255 -5.03 17.55 -1.93
N ARG A 256 -4.28 18.42 -2.62
CA ARG A 256 -4.84 19.30 -3.66
C ARG A 256 -4.70 18.70 -5.04
N SER A 257 -3.55 18.11 -5.33
CA SER A 257 -3.18 17.70 -6.68
C SER A 257 -3.43 16.21 -6.93
N ASN A 258 -3.81 15.43 -5.91
CA ASN A 258 -3.99 13.98 -5.98
C ASN A 258 -2.77 13.22 -6.56
N VAL A 259 -1.59 13.85 -6.52
CA VAL A 259 -0.32 13.23 -6.93
C VAL A 259 0.10 12.25 -5.84
N LEU A 260 0.41 11.01 -6.21
CA LEU A 260 1.00 10.04 -5.28
C LEU A 260 2.50 10.29 -5.20
N GLN A 261 3.00 10.51 -3.99
CA GLN A 261 4.39 10.82 -3.74
C GLN A 261 4.98 9.91 -2.66
N GLU A 262 6.29 9.69 -2.75
CA GLU A 262 7.11 9.15 -1.68
C GLU A 262 7.81 10.31 -0.97
N GLY A 263 7.76 10.32 0.36
CA GLY A 263 8.57 11.15 1.22
C GLY A 263 9.65 10.31 1.90
N THR A 264 10.90 10.73 1.81
CA THR A 264 12.02 10.21 2.58
C THR A 264 12.47 11.27 3.58
N ILE A 265 12.50 10.91 4.86
CA ILE A 265 12.98 11.76 5.94
C ILE A 265 14.32 11.22 6.43
N GLN A 266 15.33 12.08 6.46
CA GLN A 266 16.61 11.79 7.09
C GLN A 266 16.84 12.74 8.27
N LEU A 267 17.04 12.13 9.45
CA LEU A 267 17.36 12.81 10.70
C LEU A 267 18.87 13.04 10.77
N ALA A 268 19.30 14.32 10.74
CA ALA A 268 20.71 14.68 10.65
C ALA A 268 21.08 15.78 11.64
N GLY A 269 21.46 15.38 12.86
CA GLY A 269 21.88 16.29 13.93
C GLY A 269 20.74 17.19 14.40
N ASN A 270 20.77 18.46 14.00
CA ASN A 270 19.72 19.43 14.31
C ASN A 270 18.92 19.85 13.06
N LYS A 271 18.85 18.96 12.06
CA LYS A 271 18.14 19.17 10.80
C LYS A 271 17.31 17.94 10.45
N VAL A 272 16.26 18.19 9.69
CA VAL A 272 15.49 17.16 8.99
C VAL A 272 15.62 17.42 7.50
N LEU A 273 16.07 16.41 6.74
CA LEU A 273 16.04 16.45 5.28
C LEU A 273 14.78 15.74 4.83
N LEU A 274 14.00 16.39 3.98
CA LEU A 274 12.85 15.80 3.31
C LEU A 274 13.16 15.68 1.82
N THR A 275 13.23 14.45 1.31
CA THR A 275 13.27 14.19 -0.13
C THR A 275 11.90 13.71 -0.59
N THR A 276 11.36 14.32 -1.64
CA THR A 276 10.08 13.94 -2.22
C THR A 276 10.23 13.51 -3.67
N LYS A 277 9.54 12.43 -4.03
CA LYS A 277 9.53 11.84 -5.37
C LYS A 277 8.10 11.59 -5.81
N ILE A 278 7.76 11.91 -7.05
CA ILE A 278 6.47 11.56 -7.63
C ILE A 278 6.50 10.09 -8.03
N LEU A 279 5.56 9.32 -7.49
CA LEU A 279 5.36 7.91 -7.86
C LEU A 279 4.30 7.75 -8.94
N ALA A 280 3.24 8.56 -8.88
CA ALA A 280 2.24 8.61 -9.93
C ALA A 280 1.70 10.04 -10.09
N PRO A 281 1.50 10.51 -11.34
CA PRO A 281 0.95 11.83 -11.61
C PRO A 281 -0.50 11.92 -11.12
N GLY A 282 -0.92 13.13 -10.75
CA GLY A 282 -2.32 13.46 -10.49
C GLY A 282 -3.08 13.74 -11.79
N GLU A 283 -4.32 14.22 -11.67
CA GLU A 283 -5.14 14.55 -12.84
C GLU A 283 -4.57 15.76 -13.61
N ASN A 284 -4.57 15.69 -14.95
CA ASN A 284 -4.30 16.79 -15.91
C ASN A 284 -3.45 17.97 -15.40
N GLY A 285 -2.12 17.84 -15.41
CA GLY A 285 -1.21 18.96 -15.13
C GLY A 285 -1.13 19.36 -13.65
N SER A 286 -1.56 18.49 -12.76
CA SER A 286 -1.49 18.64 -11.31
C SER A 286 -0.06 18.93 -10.80
N GLU A 287 0.20 20.18 -10.42
CA GLU A 287 1.46 20.61 -9.81
C GLU A 287 1.48 20.35 -8.30
N THR A 288 2.64 20.00 -7.76
CA THR A 288 2.88 19.80 -6.32
C THR A 288 3.96 20.75 -5.82
N TYR A 289 3.75 21.36 -4.65
CA TYR A 289 4.76 22.21 -4.00
C TYR A 289 5.96 21.43 -3.46
N PHE A 290 5.84 20.11 -3.33
CA PHE A 290 6.95 19.26 -2.91
C PHE A 290 7.94 18.96 -4.06
N GLY A 291 7.54 19.17 -5.31
CA GLY A 291 8.37 18.82 -6.49
C GLY A 291 8.63 17.32 -6.66
N ASP A 292 9.43 16.99 -7.69
CA ASP A 292 9.88 15.62 -7.99
C ASP A 292 11.40 15.50 -7.86
N ASN A 293 11.86 14.50 -7.10
CA ASN A 293 13.25 14.29 -6.71
C ASN A 293 13.90 15.52 -6.04
N VAL A 294 13.11 16.28 -5.29
CA VAL A 294 13.57 17.48 -4.57
C VAL A 294 13.92 17.12 -3.14
N THR A 295 15.08 17.59 -2.67
CA THR A 295 15.47 17.51 -1.26
C THR A 295 15.43 18.88 -0.62
N THR A 296 14.63 19.00 0.45
CA THR A 296 14.41 20.24 1.20
C THR A 296 15.07 20.13 2.57
N ASN A 297 15.85 21.14 2.94
CA ASN A 297 16.45 21.27 4.26
C ASN A 297 15.47 21.93 5.22
N LEU A 298 14.96 21.18 6.20
CA LEU A 298 14.05 21.69 7.21
C LEU A 298 14.80 21.96 8.52
N LYS A 299 14.67 23.19 9.03
CA LYS A 299 15.24 23.64 10.29
C LYS A 299 14.22 23.47 11.41
N TYR A 300 14.68 23.26 12.64
CA TYR A 300 13.79 23.15 13.80
C TYR A 300 13.04 24.47 14.02
N HIS A 301 11.71 24.39 14.12
CA HIS A 301 10.83 25.52 14.37
C HIS A 301 10.35 25.46 15.82
N ARG A 302 10.81 26.41 16.65
CA ARG A 302 10.21 26.63 17.98
C ARG A 302 8.97 27.46 17.81
N ASP A 303 7.81 26.90 18.13
CA ASP A 303 6.62 27.70 18.38
C ASP A 303 6.95 28.65 19.54
N LYS A 304 7.00 29.96 19.26
CA LYS A 304 7.22 31.01 20.26
C LYS A 304 5.89 31.54 20.78
#